data_AF-A0A8B2NI20-F1
#
_entry.id   AF-A0A8B2NI20-F1
#
_cell.length_a   1.000
_cell.length_b   1.000
_cell.length_c   1.000
_cell.angle_alpha   90.00
_cell.angle_beta   90.00
_cell.angle_gamma   90.00
#
_symmetry.space_group_name_H-M   'P 1'
#
loop_
_entity.id
_entity.type
_entity.pdbx_description
1 polymer ?
#
loop_
_entity_poly.entity_id
_entity_poly.type
_entity_poly.pdbx_seq_one_letter_code
_entity_poly.pdbx_strand_id
1 'polypeptide(L)'
;MASRLTGELTFSALGSHVIMVFDFNAICEIEDEFDMSVSELQDTLQAPRMKMIRSIFRIGLSRHHPDITDRKAGEIIGDIGIQRAAGLIGEAFSAAFPKAEATGMTEARPPASA
;
A
#
# COMPACT_ATOMS: atom_id res chain seq x y z
N MET A 1 9.20 -10.02 14.41
CA MET A 1 8.02 -10.87 14.19
C MET A 1 7.04 -10.06 13.36
N ALA A 2 6.77 -10.47 12.12
CA ALA A 2 5.89 -9.72 11.22
C ALA A 2 4.43 -10.11 11.51
N SER A 3 3.66 -9.19 12.08
CA SER A 3 2.21 -9.30 12.23
C SER A 3 1.56 -9.25 10.85
N ARG A 4 1.43 -10.42 10.23
CA ARG A 4 0.84 -10.69 8.90
C ARG A 4 -0.65 -10.28 8.75
N LEU A 5 -1.23 -9.61 9.74
CA LEU A 5 -2.67 -9.33 9.82
C LEU A 5 -3.03 -7.85 9.73
N THR A 6 -2.08 -6.90 9.73
CA THR A 6 -2.40 -5.46 9.93
C THR A 6 -1.96 -4.50 8.82
N GLY A 7 -1.49 -4.95 7.66
CA GLY A 7 -1.00 -4.01 6.62
C GLY A 7 0.18 -3.16 7.08
N GLU A 8 0.88 -3.60 8.13
CA GLU A 8 1.99 -2.89 8.77
C GLU A 8 3.33 -3.33 8.17
N LEU A 9 4.14 -2.37 7.78
CA LEU A 9 5.49 -2.56 7.24
C LEU A 9 6.48 -1.69 8.00
N THR A 10 7.59 -2.27 8.41
CA THR A 10 8.73 -1.56 8.98
C THR A 10 9.87 -1.51 7.97
N PHE A 11 10.43 -0.33 7.74
CA PHE A 11 11.57 -0.12 6.84
C PHE A 11 12.50 0.96 7.39
N SER A 12 13.72 1.05 6.88
CA SER A 12 14.68 2.10 7.26
C SER A 12 14.63 3.23 6.25
N ALA A 13 14.55 4.47 6.73
CA ALA A 13 14.66 5.69 5.93
C ALA A 13 15.22 6.84 6.76
N LEU A 14 15.99 7.73 6.15
CA LEU A 14 16.61 8.90 6.79
C LEU A 14 17.40 8.52 8.07
N GLY A 15 18.03 7.35 8.07
CA GLY A 15 18.78 6.82 9.22
C GLY A 15 17.94 6.35 10.40
N SER A 16 16.63 6.21 10.26
CA SER A 16 15.71 5.75 11.32
C SER A 16 14.79 4.62 10.84
N HIS A 17 14.24 3.85 11.77
CA HIS A 17 13.17 2.89 11.48
C HIS A 17 11.83 3.60 11.40
N VAL A 18 11.15 3.42 10.27
CA VAL A 18 9.85 3.99 9.98
C VAL A 18 8.84 2.85 9.89
N ILE A 19 7.65 3.09 10.43
CA ILE A 19 6.52 2.16 10.41
C ILE A 19 5.43 2.79 9.56
N MET A 20 4.95 2.02 8.59
CA MET A 20 3.82 2.33 7.73
C MET A 20 2.72 1.31 7.99
N VAL A 21 1.47 1.77 8.04
CA VAL A 21 0.28 0.93 8.24
C VAL A 21 -0.80 1.38 7.26
N PHE A 22 -1.31 0.47 6.44
CA PHE A 22 -2.56 0.66 5.73
C PHE A 22 -3.65 -0.19 6.38
N ASP A 23 -4.29 0.34 7.40
CA ASP A 23 -5.48 -0.25 8.01
C ASP A 23 -6.75 0.36 7.40
N PHE A 24 -7.93 -0.05 7.90
CA PHE A 24 -9.20 0.46 7.41
C PHE A 24 -9.30 2.00 7.45
N ASN A 25 -8.76 2.65 8.49
CA ASN A 25 -8.83 4.11 8.62
C ASN A 25 -7.91 4.80 7.61
N ALA A 26 -6.71 4.27 7.39
CA ALA A 26 -5.81 4.77 6.35
C ALA A 26 -6.47 4.70 4.97
N ILE A 27 -7.31 3.69 4.72
CA ILE A 27 -8.05 3.58 3.46
C ILE A 27 -9.16 4.62 3.37
N CYS A 28 -9.97 4.81 4.42
CA CYS A 28 -10.95 5.89 4.45
C CYS A 28 -10.30 7.27 4.23
N GLU A 29 -9.14 7.53 4.85
CA GLU A 29 -8.39 8.79 4.63
C GLU A 29 -7.94 8.96 3.18
N ILE A 30 -7.59 7.87 2.49
CA ILE A 30 -7.23 7.91 1.06
C ILE A 30 -8.48 8.20 0.22
N GLU A 31 -9.61 7.55 0.50
CA GLU A 31 -10.86 7.80 -0.21
C GLU A 31 -11.29 9.26 -0.06
N ASP A 32 -11.25 9.79 1.17
CA ASP A 32 -11.57 11.19 1.47
C ASP A 32 -10.62 12.18 0.79
N GLU A 33 -9.30 11.89 0.74
CA GLU A 33 -8.32 12.80 0.14
C GLU A 33 -8.42 12.86 -1.39
N PHE A 34 -8.78 11.75 -2.04
CA PHE A 34 -8.84 11.67 -3.50
C PHE A 34 -10.25 11.69 -4.10
N ASP A 35 -11.28 11.61 -3.27
CA ASP A 35 -12.68 11.46 -3.69
C ASP A 35 -12.85 10.26 -4.64
N MET A 36 -12.26 9.12 -4.23
CA MET A 36 -12.21 7.88 -5.01
C MET A 36 -12.49 6.69 -4.11
N SER A 37 -13.24 5.72 -4.61
CA SER A 37 -13.41 4.43 -3.94
C SER A 37 -12.11 3.61 -3.95
N VAL A 38 -11.99 2.62 -3.04
CA VAL A 38 -10.88 1.65 -3.05
C VAL A 38 -10.69 0.96 -4.41
N SER A 39 -11.79 0.68 -5.13
CA SER A 39 -11.72 0.08 -6.46
C SER A 39 -11.11 1.01 -7.51
N GLU A 40 -11.52 2.28 -7.53
CA GLU A 40 -10.96 3.29 -8.44
C GLU A 40 -9.50 3.62 -8.12
N LEU A 41 -9.14 3.55 -6.84
CA LEU A 41 -7.76 3.71 -6.38
C LEU A 41 -6.85 2.61 -6.95
N GLN A 42 -7.29 1.34 -6.97
CA GLN A 42 -6.51 0.22 -7.52
C GLN A 42 -6.19 0.42 -9.01
N ASP A 43 -7.15 0.88 -9.80
CA ASP A 43 -6.95 1.17 -11.22
C ASP A 43 -6.01 2.37 -11.41
N THR A 44 -6.19 3.42 -10.60
CA THR A 44 -5.37 4.63 -10.66
C THR A 44 -3.91 4.37 -10.27
N LEU A 45 -3.67 3.42 -9.35
CA LEU A 45 -2.33 2.99 -8.94
C LEU A 45 -1.54 2.26 -10.02
N GLN A 46 -2.13 1.90 -11.17
CA GLN A 46 -1.37 1.40 -12.33
C GLN A 46 -0.55 2.50 -13.00
N ALA A 47 -1.00 3.75 -12.94
CA ALA A 47 -0.31 4.91 -13.51
C ALA A 47 -0.49 6.16 -12.61
N PRO A 48 0.02 6.13 -11.37
CA PRO A 48 -0.29 7.15 -10.38
C PRO A 48 0.47 8.44 -10.65
N ARG A 49 -0.16 9.58 -10.31
CA ARG A 49 0.56 10.86 -10.25
C ARG A 49 1.53 10.85 -9.06
N MET A 50 2.70 11.46 -9.20
CA MET A 50 3.71 11.50 -8.13
C MET A 50 3.17 12.11 -6.82
N LYS A 51 2.27 13.09 -6.91
CA LYS A 51 1.59 13.67 -5.74
C LYS A 51 0.75 12.61 -5.00
N MET A 52 0.06 11.74 -5.74
CA MET A 52 -0.77 10.69 -5.16
C MET A 52 0.08 9.65 -4.42
N ILE A 53 1.20 9.22 -5.01
CA ILE A 53 2.16 8.34 -4.31
C ILE A 53 2.57 8.97 -2.97
N ARG A 54 2.93 10.25 -2.96
CA ARG A 54 3.37 10.95 -1.74
C ARG A 54 2.27 11.07 -0.69
N SER A 55 1.06 11.43 -1.10
CA SER A 55 -0.11 11.52 -0.22
C SER A 55 -0.46 10.15 0.39
N ILE A 56 -0.53 9.10 -0.43
CA ILE A 56 -0.78 7.72 0.05
C ILE A 56 0.31 7.30 1.05
N PHE A 57 1.57 7.58 0.73
CA PHE A 57 2.70 7.29 1.62
C PHE A 57 2.59 8.07 2.94
N ARG A 58 2.22 9.35 2.90
CA ARG A 58 1.97 10.19 4.09
C ARG A 58 0.88 9.58 4.96
N ILE A 59 -0.26 9.19 4.37
CA ILE A 59 -1.38 8.57 5.09
C ILE A 59 -0.91 7.26 5.75
N GLY A 60 -0.20 6.41 5.01
CA GLY A 60 0.33 5.17 5.56
C GLY A 60 1.29 5.38 6.75
N LEU A 61 1.92 6.55 6.87
CA LEU A 61 2.78 6.91 8.00
C LEU A 61 2.03 7.56 9.16
N SER A 62 0.87 8.17 8.94
CA SER A 62 0.20 9.07 9.88
C SER A 62 -0.10 8.40 11.22
N ARG A 63 -0.43 7.11 11.21
CA ARG A 63 -0.73 6.33 12.42
C ARG A 63 0.41 6.29 13.44
N HIS A 64 1.65 6.15 12.97
CA HIS A 64 2.84 6.09 13.85
C HIS A 64 3.63 7.40 13.85
N HIS A 65 3.33 8.30 12.91
CA HIS A 65 3.99 9.59 12.71
C HIS A 65 2.93 10.67 12.50
N PRO A 66 2.15 11.05 13.52
CA PRO A 66 1.00 11.96 13.35
C PRO A 66 1.37 13.34 12.81
N ASP A 67 2.60 13.80 13.05
CA ASP A 67 3.11 15.08 12.56
C ASP A 67 3.73 14.99 11.15
N ILE A 68 3.55 13.85 10.45
CA ILE A 68 4.12 13.65 9.12
C ILE A 68 3.48 14.61 8.11
N THR A 69 4.33 15.40 7.45
CA THR A 69 3.90 16.31 6.38
C THR A 69 4.13 15.68 5.01
N ASP A 70 3.42 16.18 4.00
CA ASP A 70 3.70 15.89 2.58
C ASP A 70 5.18 15.99 2.24
N ARG A 71 5.84 17.05 2.72
CA ARG A 71 7.24 17.30 2.45
C ARG A 71 8.12 16.23 3.08
N LYS A 72 7.84 15.85 4.33
CA LYS A 72 8.59 14.82 5.03
C LYS A 72 8.39 13.43 4.42
N ALA A 73 7.16 13.10 4.00
CA ALA A 73 6.89 11.90 3.22
C ALA A 73 7.69 11.90 1.90
N GLY A 74 7.77 13.04 1.22
CA GLY A 74 8.60 13.22 0.02
C GLY A 74 10.10 13.02 0.28
N GLU A 75 10.63 13.51 1.40
CA GLU A 75 12.02 13.27 1.82
C GLU A 75 12.28 11.78 2.06
N ILE A 76 11.36 11.08 2.73
CA ILE A 76 11.45 9.64 2.98
C ILE A 76 11.44 8.86 1.65
N ILE A 77 10.53 9.20 0.74
CA ILE A 77 10.47 8.61 -0.60
C ILE A 77 11.77 8.88 -1.38
N GLY A 78 12.34 10.08 -1.24
CA GLY A 78 13.61 10.45 -1.87
C GLY A 78 14.79 9.61 -1.37
N ASP A 79 14.80 9.28 -0.08
CA ASP A 79 15.86 8.47 0.56
C ASP A 79 15.77 6.98 0.16
N ILE A 80 14.57 6.39 0.19
CA ILE A 80 14.39 4.97 -0.15
C ILE A 80 14.26 4.71 -1.66
N GLY A 81 13.97 5.75 -2.44
CA GLY A 81 13.71 5.69 -3.87
C GLY A 81 12.23 5.40 -4.21
N ILE A 82 11.78 5.96 -5.34
CA ILE A 82 10.38 5.87 -5.81
C ILE A 82 9.92 4.42 -6.01
N GLN A 83 10.78 3.56 -6.56
CA GLN A 83 10.46 2.16 -6.81
C GLN A 83 10.21 1.40 -5.50
N ARG A 84 11.03 1.67 -4.46
CA ARG A 84 10.82 1.05 -3.14
C ARG A 84 9.56 1.58 -2.49
N ALA A 85 9.29 2.89 -2.59
CA ALA A 85 8.07 3.49 -2.06
C ALA A 85 6.81 2.88 -2.68
N ALA A 86 6.77 2.74 -4.02
CA ALA A 86 5.67 2.09 -4.72
C ALA A 86 5.51 0.61 -4.31
N GLY A 87 6.63 -0.11 -4.16
CA GLY A 87 6.63 -1.49 -3.67
C GLY A 87 6.03 -1.62 -2.26
N LEU A 88 6.43 -0.74 -1.32
CA LEU A 88 5.88 -0.73 0.04
C LEU A 88 4.38 -0.47 0.06
N ILE A 89 3.89 0.47 -0.75
CA ILE A 89 2.45 0.72 -0.91
C ILE A 89 1.77 -0.57 -1.39
N GLY A 90 2.24 -1.18 -2.49
CA GLY A 90 1.64 -2.40 -3.04
C GLY A 90 1.67 -3.60 -2.07
N GLU A 91 2.79 -3.80 -1.36
CA GLU A 91 2.94 -4.83 -0.33
C GLU A 91 1.93 -4.64 0.80
N ALA A 92 1.79 -3.42 1.31
CA ALA A 92 0.90 -3.13 2.42
C ALA A 92 -0.58 -3.17 2.02
N PHE A 93 -0.94 -2.70 0.82
CA PHE A 93 -2.29 -2.90 0.27
C PHE A 93 -2.64 -4.38 0.12
N SER A 94 -1.70 -5.20 -0.35
CA SER A 94 -1.90 -6.66 -0.48
C SER A 94 -2.03 -7.36 0.88
N ALA A 95 -1.39 -6.82 1.92
CA ALA A 95 -1.50 -7.34 3.28
C ALA A 95 -2.77 -6.88 4.01
N ALA A 96 -3.22 -5.64 3.75
CA ALA A 96 -4.43 -5.06 4.30
C ALA A 96 -5.69 -5.67 3.68
N PHE A 97 -5.64 -5.92 2.38
CA PHE A 97 -6.64 -6.64 1.62
C PHE A 97 -5.97 -7.88 1.02
N PRO A 98 -5.88 -8.98 1.80
CA PRO A 98 -5.58 -10.26 1.20
C PRO A 98 -6.62 -10.42 0.10
N LYS A 99 -6.19 -10.43 -1.17
CA LYS A 99 -7.09 -10.74 -2.27
C LYS A 99 -7.92 -11.93 -1.80
N ALA A 100 -9.24 -11.77 -1.74
CA ALA A 100 -10.13 -12.93 -1.73
C ALA A 100 -9.52 -13.88 -2.76
N GLU A 101 -9.13 -15.05 -2.28
CA GLU A 101 -8.24 -15.95 -3.00
C GLU A 101 -8.62 -15.96 -4.47
N ALA A 102 -7.60 -16.02 -5.33
CA ALA A 102 -7.78 -16.46 -6.70
C ALA A 102 -8.45 -17.84 -6.72
N THR A 103 -9.77 -17.92 -6.54
CA THR A 103 -10.58 -19.07 -6.92
C THR A 103 -10.68 -19.03 -8.43
N GLY A 104 -9.65 -19.54 -9.07
CA GLY A 104 -9.54 -19.59 -10.53
C GLY A 104 -8.25 -20.20 -11.08
N MET A 105 -7.35 -20.71 -10.24
CA MET A 105 -6.25 -21.56 -10.70
C MET A 105 -6.22 -22.86 -9.89
N THR A 106 -7.12 -23.79 -10.23
CA THR A 106 -6.87 -25.22 -10.02
C THR A 106 -7.54 -26.02 -11.14
N GLU A 107 -6.70 -26.84 -11.78
CA GLU A 107 -7.03 -28.00 -12.64
C GLU A 107 -7.64 -27.76 -14.04
N ALA A 108 -6.74 -27.64 -15.02
CA ALA A 108 -6.93 -28.32 -16.30
C ALA A 108 -7.03 -29.84 -16.03
N ARG A 109 -8.25 -30.32 -15.76
CA ARG A 109 -8.58 -31.74 -15.84
C ARG A 109 -8.59 -32.11 -17.34
N PRO A 110 -7.78 -33.08 -17.82
CA PRO A 110 -7.96 -33.58 -19.17
C PRO A 110 -9.35 -34.24 -19.27
N PRO A 111 -10.11 -34.05 -20.36
CA PRO A 111 -11.38 -34.75 -20.50
C PRO A 111 -11.11 -36.24 -20.67
N ALA A 112 -11.51 -37.02 -19.67
CA ALA A 112 -11.74 -38.44 -19.86
C ALA A 112 -13.05 -38.61 -20.64
N SER A 113 -12.96 -39.09 -21.88
CA SER A 113 -14.05 -39.70 -22.66
C SER A 113 -13.35 -40.62 -23.65
N ALA A 114 -13.35 -41.93 -23.40
CA ALA A 114 -14.35 -42.93 -23.82
C ALA A 114 -13.96 -43.55 -25.17
#